data_AF-A0A9E5V6A4-F1
#
_entry.id   AF-A0A9E5V6A4-F1
#
_cell.length_a   1.000
_cell.length_b   1.000
_cell.length_c   1.000
_cell.angle_alpha   90.00
_cell.angle_beta   90.00
_cell.angle_gamma   90.00
#
_symmetry.space_group_name_H-M   'P 1'
#
loop_
_entity.id
_entity.type
_entity.pdbx_description
1 polymer ?
#
loop_
_entity_poly.entity_id
_entity_poly.type
_entity_poly.pdbx_seq_one_letter_code
_entity_poly.pdbx_strand_id
1 'polypeptide(L)' 'MTPTTHSRLIRFLQEDLAISASSIAIALRHREQDPGPLPMILWQYGLVTLEQLDRIFDWMETPQA' A
#
# COMPACT_ATOMS: atom_id res chain seq x y z
N MET A 1 -5.87 0.98 21.43
CA MET A 1 -4.79 0.66 20.48
C MET A 1 -5.36 0.86 19.10
N THR A 2 -4.98 1.90 18.36
CA THR A 2 -5.69 2.39 17.16
C THR A 2 -5.06 1.86 15.87
N PRO A 3 -5.51 0.73 15.30
CA PRO A 3 -5.17 0.36 13.93
C PRO A 3 -5.99 1.20 12.94
N THR A 4 -5.72 2.51 12.82
CA THR A 4 -6.72 3.43 12.24
C THR A 4 -6.71 3.52 10.71
N THR A 5 -5.57 3.40 10.03
CA THR A 5 -5.51 3.54 8.55
C THR A 5 -4.61 2.51 7.87
N HIS A 6 -3.45 2.21 8.47
CA HIS A 6 -2.45 1.33 7.87
C HIS A 6 -2.95 -0.11 7.69
N SER A 7 -3.64 -0.66 8.69
CA SER A 7 -4.21 -2.01 8.62
C SER A 7 -5.33 -2.14 7.60
N ARG A 8 -6.10 -1.07 7.37
CA ARG A 8 -7.13 -1.05 6.32
C ARG A 8 -6.51 -1.02 4.93
N LEU A 9 -5.45 -0.21 4.75
CA LEU A 9 -4.68 -0.16 3.51
C LEU A 9 -4.09 -1.54 3.16
N ILE A 10 -3.46 -2.20 4.14
CA ILE A 10 -2.92 -3.56 3.94
C ILE A 10 -4.02 -4.54 3.52
N ARG A 11 -5.19 -4.49 4.16
CA ARG A 11 -6.30 -5.36 3.78
C ARG A 11 -6.80 -5.08 2.36
N PHE A 12 -6.90 -3.81 1.95
CA PHE A 12 -7.25 -3.43 0.58
C PHE A 12 -6.22 -3.93 -0.43
N LEU A 13 -4.93 -3.76 -0.13
CA LEU A 13 -3.82 -4.28 -0.94
C LEU A 13 -3.93 -5.81 -1.13
N GLN A 14 -4.27 -6.55 -0.06
CA GLN A 14 -4.38 -8.01 -0.13
C GLN A 14 -5.66 -8.51 -0.78
N GLU A 15 -6.81 -7.90 -0.49
CA GLU A 15 -8.12 -8.39 -0.94
C GLU A 15 -8.50 -7.84 -2.31
N ASP A 16 -8.34 -6.52 -2.52
CA ASP A 16 -8.82 -5.83 -3.73
C ASP A 16 -7.78 -5.82 -4.85
N LEU A 17 -6.50 -5.72 -4.47
CA LEU A 17 -5.37 -5.67 -5.40
C LEU A 17 -4.62 -7.03 -5.47
N ALA A 18 -5.07 -8.04 -4.71
CA ALA A 18 -4.49 -9.39 -4.67
C ALA A 18 -2.97 -9.43 -4.39
N ILE A 19 -2.44 -8.42 -3.69
CA ILE A 19 -1.01 -8.29 -3.39
C ILE A 19 -0.68 -9.21 -2.22
N SER A 20 0.35 -10.03 -2.38
CA SER A 20 0.79 -10.91 -1.30
C SER A 20 1.37 -10.14 -0.11
N ALA A 21 1.13 -10.64 1.10
CA ALA A 21 1.66 -10.06 2.33
C ALA A 21 3.20 -9.92 2.31
N SER A 22 3.89 -10.84 1.61
CA SER A 22 5.34 -10.78 1.41
C SER A 22 5.77 -9.53 0.63
N SER A 23 5.07 -9.19 -0.45
CA SER A 23 5.30 -7.99 -1.24
C SER A 23 5.12 -6.72 -0.40
N ILE A 24 4.06 -6.68 0.41
CA ILE A 24 3.78 -5.57 1.33
C ILE A 24 4.90 -5.46 2.39
N ALA A 25 5.36 -6.57 2.94
CA ALA A 25 6.43 -6.60 3.93
C ALA A 25 7.76 -6.07 3.37
N ILE A 26 8.08 -6.33 2.10
CA ILE A 26 9.26 -5.77 1.43
C ILE A 26 9.17 -4.24 1.37
N ALA A 27 8.02 -3.71 0.92
CA ALA A 27 7.81 -2.26 0.85
C ALA A 27 7.83 -1.58 2.23
N LEU A 28 7.28 -2.25 3.26
CA LEU A 28 7.32 -1.75 4.64
C LEU A 28 8.73 -1.70 5.21
N ARG A 29 9.55 -2.72 4.96
CA ARG A 29 10.96 -2.74 5.41
C ARG A 29 11.78 -1.64 4.74
N HIS A 30 11.50 -1.34 3.47
CA HIS A 30 12.17 -0.25 2.76
C HIS A 30 11.77 1.14 3.26
N ARG A 31 10.56 1.29 3.80
CA ARG A 31 10.08 2.54 4.38
C ARG A 31 10.94 3.00 5.58
N GLU A 32 11.67 2.09 6.23
CA GLU A 32 12.61 2.42 7.30
C GLU A 32 13.89 3.10 6.78
N GLN A 33 14.26 2.84 5.52
CA GLN A 33 15.46 3.39 4.87
C GLN A 33 15.14 4.62 4.03
N ASP A 34 13.99 4.62 3.36
CA ASP A 34 13.50 5.72 2.54
C ASP A 34 12.07 6.09 2.99
N PRO A 35 11.84 7.26 3.60
CA PRO A 35 10.54 7.66 4.14
C PRO A 35 9.53 8.06 3.03
N GLY A 36 9.52 7.34 1.91
CA GLY A 36 8.56 7.48 0.83
C GLY A 36 7.18 6.90 1.17
N PRO A 37 6.14 7.27 0.39
CA PRO A 37 4.82 6.69 0.50
C PRO A 37 4.85 5.22 0.03
N LEU A 38 4.21 4.34 0.79
CA LEU A 38 4.10 2.89 0.50
C LEU A 38 3.69 2.58 -0.95
N PRO A 39 2.70 3.26 -1.58
CA PRO A 39 2.34 3.02 -2.98
C PRO A 39 3.50 3.22 -3.96
N MET A 40 4.31 4.26 -3.78
CA MET A 40 5.46 4.50 -4.67
C MET A 40 6.51 3.40 -4.53
N ILE A 41 6.76 2.93 -3.31
CA ILE A 41 7.69 1.83 -3.06
C ILE A 41 7.15 0.56 -3.74
N LEU A 42 5.86 0.25 -3.59
CA LEU A 42 5.26 -0.90 -4.27
C LEU A 42 5.45 -0.83 -5.80
N TRP A 43 5.29 0.36 -6.40
CA TRP A 43 5.45 0.54 -7.85
C TRP A 43 6.92 0.45 -8.29
N GLN A 44 7.85 1.03 -7.55
CA GLN A 44 9.29 0.96 -7.84
C GLN A 44 9.81 -0.48 -7.86
N TYR A 45 9.23 -1.35 -7.02
CA TYR A 45 9.59 -2.76 -6.96
C TYR A 45 8.85 -3.61 -8.01
N GLY A 46 7.97 -3.00 -8.82
CA GLY A 46 7.13 -3.71 -9.78
C GLY A 46 6.08 -4.61 -9.12
N LEU A 47 5.74 -4.36 -7.85
CA LEU A 47 4.74 -5.13 -7.09
C LEU A 47 3.31 -4.70 -7.45
N VAL A 48 3.15 -3.49 -7.98
CA VAL A 48 1.89 -2.94 -8.46
C VAL A 48 2.08 -2.28 -9.83
N THR A 49 1.05 -2.35 -10.66
CA THR A 49 1.00 -1.61 -11.92
C THR A 49 0.59 -0.16 -11.70
N LEU A 50 0.71 0.68 -12.73
CA LEU A 50 0.25 2.07 -12.66
C LEU A 50 -1.25 2.19 -12.34
N GLU A 51 -2.09 1.28 -12.87
CA GLU A 51 -3.53 1.23 -12.57
C GLU A 51 -3.80 0.85 -11.12
N GLN A 52 -3.05 -0.11 -10.59
CA GLN A 52 -3.16 -0.53 -9.18
C GLN A 52 -2.67 0.58 -8.26
N LEU A 53 -1.59 1.28 -8.65
CA LEU A 53 -1.07 2.45 -7.96
C LEU A 53 -2.13 3.56 -7.87
N ASP A 54 -2.79 3.87 -8.99
CA ASP A 54 -3.86 4.86 -9.07
C ASP A 54 -5.01 4.51 -8.11
N ARG A 55 -5.49 3.26 -8.12
CA ARG A 55 -6.52 2.77 -7.17
C ARG A 55 -6.09 2.87 -5.71
N ILE A 56 -4.81 2.67 -5.40
CA ILE A 56 -4.29 2.84 -4.05
C ILE A 56 -4.33 4.31 -3.62
N PHE A 57 -3.95 5.23 -4.50
CA PHE A 57 -4.04 6.67 -4.22
C PHE A 57 -5.50 7.13 -4.07
N ASP A 58 -6.38 6.73 -4.98
CA ASP A 58 -7.83 7.01 -4.90
C ASP A 58 -8.44 6.51 -3.58
N TRP A 59 -8.09 5.28 -3.18
CA TRP A 59 -8.54 4.71 -1.91
C TRP A 59 -8.01 5.48 -0.69
N MET A 60 -6.77 5.98 -0.73
CA MET A 60 -6.20 6.80 0.34
C MET A 60 -6.83 8.19 0.42
N GLU A 61 -7.21 8.77 -0.72
CA GLU A 61 -7.87 10.07 -0.78
C GLU A 61 -9.35 10.01 -0.41
N THR A 62 -9.98 8.83 -0.50
CA THR A 62 -11.37 8.64 -0.09
C THR A 62 -11.49 8.74 1.43
N PRO A 63 -12.01 9.84 2.01
CA PRO A 63 -12.21 9.91 3.44
C PRO A 63 -13.31 8.89 3.78
N GLN A 64 -13.03 7.95 4.69
CA GLN A 64 -14.09 7.12 5.26
C GLN A 64 -15.01 8.03 6.08
N ALA A 65 -16.08 8.50 5.42
CA ALA A 65 -17.19 9.21 6.01
C ALA A 65 -17.96 8.32 7.01
#